data_AF-A0A1G3LC71-F1
#
_entry.id   AF-A0A1G3LC71-F1
#
_cell.length_a   1.000
_cell.length_b   1.000
_cell.length_c   1.000
_cell.angle_alpha   90.00
_cell.angle_beta   90.00
_cell.angle_gamma   90.00
#
_symmetry.space_group_name_H-M   'P 1'
#
loop_
_entity.id
_entity.type
_entity.pdbx_description
1 polymer ?
#
loop_
_entity_poly.entity_id
_entity_poly.type
_entity_poly.pdbx_seq_one_letter_code
_entity_poly.pdbx_strand_id
1 'polypeptide(L)'
;MIKQRYLIILILLFNTYFINAFFDTFELIKNQNAVVIGEGLRLRKEPNANSQILYRFSFGEEIKVIEVKQDKYETINDIINYWVKVETNNIIGWVFGAYIAYPYYRDGDELIAITFPAPILKIYNGKSLIASYRLTKEINYKEAFEYHKIGWINKLKEPDKYFDIRIMRPYKIVLETINNKKVININGYFKEDVYGMGEGRAGFITDLWFSFNNNKIKPIFNNIKIQSLTAGYSGSLIAIRLIKDQTNDIKEIEQIYDYIPISIDYDYFNNMIKKLDEIDKEKIMKYYYREEIPKLLTREVGLKILTEENIFTREESKIFHNFYGGGGYNYNEENKSISIHGGFEFCELYNENNLTEKNKELLKKILKKTNYNWSYIFNQNMPNDQLDEAREILQKVGYEFKDYKFTYKWNGEEFIIKDKIFPQFNLIDSKF
;
A
#
# COMPACT_ATOMS: atom_id res chain seq x y z
N MET A 1 37.51 16.46 -12.11
CA MET A 1 36.22 17.10 -12.46
C MET A 1 35.12 16.11 -12.85
N ILE A 2 35.33 15.22 -13.82
CA ILE A 2 34.27 14.32 -14.33
C ILE A 2 33.67 13.43 -13.22
N LYS A 3 34.48 12.80 -12.37
CA LYS A 3 34.01 11.97 -11.23
C LYS A 3 33.15 12.73 -10.20
N GLN A 4 33.45 14.01 -9.97
CA GLN A 4 32.72 14.84 -9.01
C GLN A 4 31.34 15.25 -9.54
N ARG A 5 31.21 15.44 -10.87
CA ARG A 5 29.92 15.71 -11.53
C ARG A 5 28.99 14.48 -11.48
N TYR A 6 29.54 13.27 -11.69
CA TYR A 6 28.75 12.05 -11.54
C TYR A 6 28.26 11.84 -10.11
N LEU A 7 29.08 12.11 -9.11
CA LEU A 7 28.69 12.00 -7.70
C LEU A 7 27.55 12.96 -7.34
N ILE A 8 27.61 14.21 -7.79
CA ILE A 8 26.54 15.20 -7.55
C ILE A 8 25.24 14.79 -8.26
N ILE A 9 25.31 14.31 -9.51
CA ILE A 9 24.14 13.80 -10.23
C ILE A 9 23.55 12.57 -9.53
N LEU A 10 24.37 11.65 -9.04
CA LEU A 10 23.91 10.48 -8.29
C LEU A 10 23.22 10.87 -6.97
N ILE A 11 23.79 11.82 -6.22
CA ILE A 11 23.20 12.34 -4.97
C ILE A 11 21.87 13.05 -5.25
N LEU A 12 21.77 13.81 -6.34
CA LEU A 12 20.54 14.49 -6.72
C LEU A 12 19.47 13.48 -7.13
N LEU A 13 19.77 12.51 -8.00
CA LEU A 13 18.84 11.45 -8.38
C LEU A 13 18.39 10.63 -7.16
N PHE A 14 19.33 10.23 -6.29
CA PHE A 14 19.00 9.47 -5.09
C PHE A 14 18.08 10.26 -4.14
N ASN A 15 18.29 11.58 -4.00
CA ASN A 15 17.41 12.45 -3.22
C ASN A 15 16.00 12.55 -3.84
N THR A 16 15.86 12.77 -5.15
CA THR A 16 14.51 12.89 -5.76
C THR A 16 13.68 11.62 -5.59
N TYR A 17 14.29 10.44 -5.72
CA TYR A 17 13.57 9.17 -5.55
C TYR A 17 13.28 8.84 -4.08
N PHE A 18 14.15 9.23 -3.13
CA PHE A 18 13.88 9.06 -1.70
C PHE A 18 12.73 9.96 -1.22
N ILE A 19 12.58 11.15 -1.81
CA ILE A 19 11.43 12.04 -1.54
C ILE A 19 10.13 11.37 -2.03
N ASN A 20 10.13 10.71 -3.21
CA ASN A 20 8.95 10.04 -3.80
C ASN A 20 8.30 8.96 -2.90
N ALA A 21 9.10 8.23 -2.12
CA ALA A 21 8.61 7.24 -1.16
C ALA A 21 7.75 7.84 -0.02
N PHE A 22 8.00 9.11 0.33
CA PHE A 22 7.35 9.78 1.45
C PHE A 22 6.05 10.50 1.07
N PHE A 23 5.84 10.87 -0.19
CA PHE A 23 4.65 11.62 -0.64
C PHE A 23 3.34 10.95 -0.21
N ASP A 24 3.24 9.64 -0.37
CA ASP A 24 1.99 8.94 -0.14
C ASP A 24 1.67 8.76 1.37
N THR A 25 2.67 8.78 2.24
CA THR A 25 2.42 8.72 3.70
C THR A 25 1.79 10.02 4.19
N PHE A 26 2.13 11.15 3.56
CA PHE A 26 1.58 12.44 3.92
C PHE A 26 0.14 12.64 3.46
N GLU A 27 -0.25 12.06 2.33
CA GLU A 27 -1.66 12.05 1.93
C GLU A 27 -2.50 11.17 2.88
N LEU A 28 -1.95 10.06 3.39
CA LEU A 28 -2.66 9.19 4.34
C LEU A 28 -2.96 9.86 5.70
N ILE A 29 -2.06 10.69 6.20
CA ILE A 29 -2.26 11.40 7.49
C ILE A 29 -3.12 12.66 7.34
N LYS A 30 -3.31 13.17 6.11
CA LYS A 30 -4.12 14.36 5.86
C LYS A 30 -5.55 14.16 6.35
N ASN A 31 -6.07 15.14 7.07
CA ASN A 31 -7.39 15.12 7.73
C ASN A 31 -7.53 14.03 8.81
N GLN A 32 -6.44 13.40 9.26
CA GLN A 32 -6.44 12.46 10.37
C GLN A 32 -6.02 13.14 11.67
N ASN A 33 -6.37 12.52 12.80
CA ASN A 33 -5.83 12.89 14.10
C ASN A 33 -4.45 12.25 14.27
N ALA A 34 -3.48 13.04 14.69
CA ALA A 34 -2.15 12.61 15.11
C ALA A 34 -1.99 12.85 16.62
N VAL A 35 -0.99 12.20 17.22
CA VAL A 35 -0.68 12.36 18.64
C VAL A 35 0.70 12.99 18.83
N VAL A 36 0.82 13.89 19.80
CA VAL A 36 2.09 14.49 20.19
C VAL A 36 2.92 13.46 20.99
N ILE A 37 4.11 13.13 20.49
CA ILE A 37 5.04 12.17 21.11
C ILE A 37 6.35 12.81 21.57
N GLY A 38 6.56 14.09 21.23
CA GLY A 38 7.75 14.86 21.59
C GLY A 38 7.47 15.87 22.69
N GLU A 39 8.40 16.01 23.64
CA GLU A 39 8.33 17.09 24.60
C GLU A 39 8.65 18.45 23.95
N GLY A 40 7.91 19.48 24.37
CA GLY A 40 8.19 20.86 23.95
C GLY A 40 7.78 21.19 22.52
N LEU A 41 6.90 20.38 21.90
CA LEU A 41 6.30 20.70 20.62
C LEU A 41 5.56 22.05 20.68
N ARG A 42 5.78 22.89 19.67
CA ARG A 42 5.23 24.24 19.58
C ARG A 42 4.45 24.37 18.29
N LEU A 43 3.24 24.90 18.37
CA LEU A 43 2.49 25.40 17.22
C LEU A 43 3.07 26.74 16.82
N ARG A 44 3.40 26.91 15.55
CA ARG A 44 4.02 28.13 15.02
C ARG A 44 3.19 28.75 13.92
N LYS A 45 3.30 30.07 13.77
CA LYS A 45 2.57 30.81 12.74
C LYS A 45 3.01 30.44 11.32
N GLU A 46 4.31 30.20 11.14
CA GLU A 46 4.94 29.80 9.89
C GLU A 46 5.76 28.51 10.06
N PRO A 47 6.00 27.74 8.97
CA PRO A 47 6.74 26.49 9.01
C PRO A 47 8.25 26.73 9.10
N ASN A 48 8.71 27.28 10.23
CA ASN A 48 10.14 27.42 10.56
C ASN A 48 10.35 27.53 12.08
N ALA A 49 11.53 27.15 12.58
CA ALA A 49 11.83 27.11 14.01
C ALA A 49 11.88 28.48 14.70
N ASN A 50 11.97 29.58 13.94
CA ASN A 50 12.09 30.95 14.46
C ASN A 50 10.76 31.70 14.48
N SER A 51 9.69 31.13 13.92
CA SER A 51 8.38 31.76 13.85
C SER A 51 7.70 31.88 15.22
N GLN A 52 6.81 32.87 15.35
CA GLN A 52 5.99 33.10 16.54
C GLN A 52 5.32 31.80 17.02
N ILE A 53 5.47 31.52 18.31
CA ILE A 53 4.80 30.39 18.98
C ILE A 53 3.36 30.81 19.27
N LEU A 54 2.40 30.04 18.75
CA LEU A 54 0.97 30.23 18.97
C LEU A 54 0.45 29.37 20.14
N TYR A 55 1.02 28.17 20.31
CA TYR A 55 0.59 27.20 21.30
C TYR A 55 1.75 26.25 21.69
N ARG A 56 1.67 25.64 22.88
CA ARG A 56 2.63 24.64 23.36
C ARG A 56 1.89 23.38 23.73
N PHE A 57 2.26 22.27 23.09
CA PHE A 57 1.59 21.00 23.26
C PHE A 57 2.13 20.23 24.46
N SER A 58 1.25 19.46 25.09
CA SER A 58 1.65 18.42 26.04
C SER A 58 1.86 17.09 25.32
N PHE A 59 2.70 16.22 25.91
CA PHE A 59 2.82 14.85 25.44
C PHE A 59 1.44 14.17 25.47
N GLY A 60 1.12 13.47 24.39
CA GLY A 60 -0.12 12.74 24.25
C GLY A 60 -1.31 13.57 23.79
N GLU A 61 -1.17 14.88 23.60
CA GLU A 61 -2.23 15.71 23.05
C GLU A 61 -2.56 15.29 21.61
N GLU A 62 -3.84 15.31 21.26
CA GLU A 62 -4.32 15.00 19.91
C GLU A 62 -4.41 16.27 19.08
N ILE A 63 -4.03 16.16 17.80
CA ILE A 63 -4.06 17.27 16.86
C ILE A 63 -4.61 16.80 15.52
N LYS A 64 -5.37 17.64 14.84
CA LYS A 64 -5.86 17.32 13.50
C LYS A 64 -4.86 17.79 12.46
N VAL A 65 -4.41 16.89 11.58
CA VAL A 65 -3.50 17.22 10.49
C VAL A 65 -4.28 17.78 9.31
N ILE A 66 -3.90 18.96 8.82
CA ILE A 66 -4.54 19.62 7.67
C ILE A 66 -3.73 19.41 6.40
N GLU A 67 -2.41 19.56 6.50
CA GLU A 67 -1.51 19.61 5.35
C GLU A 67 -0.10 19.23 5.79
N VAL A 68 0.69 18.63 4.90
CA VAL A 68 2.14 18.45 5.09
C VAL A 68 2.86 19.20 4.00
N LYS A 69 3.82 20.04 4.39
CA LYS A 69 4.59 20.84 3.44
C LYS A 69 5.86 20.13 3.01
N GLN A 70 5.72 19.31 1.97
CA GLN A 70 6.75 18.36 1.53
C GLN A 70 7.96 19.02 0.86
N ASP A 71 7.83 20.26 0.39
CA ASP A 71 8.93 21.08 -0.14
C ASP A 71 9.74 21.78 0.97
N LYS A 72 9.29 21.71 2.24
CA LYS A 72 9.96 22.34 3.38
C LYS A 72 10.26 21.34 4.49
N TYR A 73 11.48 20.81 4.45
CA TYR A 73 12.09 20.11 5.58
C TYR A 73 13.07 21.02 6.32
N GLU A 74 13.28 20.74 7.60
CA GLU A 74 14.24 21.43 8.45
C GLU A 74 14.96 20.41 9.33
N THR A 75 16.19 20.72 9.72
CA THR A 75 16.93 19.95 10.72
C THR A 75 16.78 20.65 12.07
N ILE A 76 16.13 19.99 13.03
CA ILE A 76 15.99 20.49 14.40
C ILE A 76 16.48 19.38 15.34
N ASN A 77 17.48 19.68 16.17
CA ASN A 77 18.11 18.73 17.09
C ASN A 77 18.57 17.44 16.37
N ASP A 78 19.30 17.60 15.25
CA ASP A 78 19.81 16.51 14.41
C ASP A 78 18.74 15.60 13.78
N ILE A 79 17.46 15.99 13.86
CA ILE A 79 16.36 15.28 13.22
C ILE A 79 15.92 16.09 12.00
N ILE A 80 15.93 15.46 10.84
CA ILE A 80 15.38 16.01 9.60
C ILE A 80 13.91 15.59 9.51
N ASN A 81 13.00 16.54 9.39
CA ASN A 81 11.59 16.25 9.14
C ASN A 81 10.90 17.45 8.47
N TYR A 82 9.65 17.24 8.08
CA TYR A 82 8.82 18.22 7.40
C TYR A 82 7.99 19.04 8.40
N TRP A 83 7.53 20.19 7.93
CA TRP A 83 6.54 20.97 8.66
C TRP A 83 5.12 20.50 8.32
N VAL A 84 4.32 20.30 9.38
CA VAL A 84 2.95 19.81 9.29
C VAL A 84 2.00 20.89 9.78
N LYS A 85 1.04 21.27 8.95
CA LYS A 85 -0.02 22.20 9.33
C LYS A 85 -1.07 21.43 10.10
N VAL A 86 -1.42 21.93 11.28
CA VAL A 86 -2.34 21.28 12.19
C VAL A 86 -3.35 22.26 12.76
N GLU A 87 -4.46 21.72 13.22
CA GLU A 87 -5.52 22.40 13.94
C GLU A 87 -5.63 21.80 15.35
N THR A 88 -5.63 22.66 16.36
CA THR A 88 -5.95 22.32 17.75
C THR A 88 -6.70 23.49 18.38
N ASN A 89 -7.75 23.24 19.16
CA ASN A 89 -8.50 24.28 19.87
C ASN A 89 -8.88 25.50 18.99
N ASN A 90 -9.27 25.26 17.72
CA ASN A 90 -9.55 26.28 16.70
C ASN A 90 -8.37 27.20 16.32
N ILE A 91 -7.14 26.85 16.71
CA ILE A 91 -5.90 27.52 16.33
C ILE A 91 -5.23 26.69 15.24
N ILE A 92 -4.95 27.32 14.12
CA ILE A 92 -4.25 26.71 12.99
C ILE A 92 -2.81 27.22 12.95
N GLY A 93 -1.87 26.30 12.79
CA GLY A 93 -0.46 26.64 12.65
C GLY A 93 0.37 25.46 12.19
N TRP A 94 1.68 25.55 12.36
CA TRP A 94 2.67 24.59 11.89
C TRP A 94 3.40 23.95 13.06
N VAL A 95 3.58 22.64 13.01
CA VAL A 95 4.40 21.87 13.96
C VAL A 95 5.49 21.12 13.21
N PHE A 96 6.57 20.80 13.90
CA PHE A 96 7.65 19.99 13.35
C PHE A 96 7.26 18.50 13.41
N GLY A 97 7.19 17.85 12.24
CA GLY A 97 6.61 16.51 12.09
C GLY A 97 7.26 15.41 12.93
N ALA A 98 8.53 15.58 13.31
CA ALA A 98 9.27 14.60 14.13
C ALA A 98 8.67 14.36 15.53
N TYR A 99 7.87 15.29 16.02
CA TYR A 99 7.30 15.24 17.38
C TYR A 99 5.85 14.77 17.41
N ILE A 100 5.32 14.32 16.27
CA ILE A 100 3.96 13.79 16.16
C ILE A 100 3.99 12.39 15.51
N ALA A 101 2.97 11.60 15.77
CA ALA A 101 2.88 10.22 15.29
C ALA A 101 1.47 9.88 14.81
N TYR A 102 1.43 9.00 13.81
CA TYR A 102 0.21 8.46 13.22
C TYR A 102 0.54 7.15 12.48
N PRO A 103 -0.31 6.11 12.57
CA PRO A 103 -1.44 5.98 13.48
C PRO A 103 -0.99 5.83 14.94
N TYR A 104 -1.93 5.90 15.88
CA TYR A 104 -1.69 5.64 17.29
C TYR A 104 -2.87 4.91 17.94
N TYR A 105 -2.58 4.29 19.09
CA TYR A 105 -3.52 3.65 19.99
C TYR A 105 -3.19 4.09 21.42
N ARG A 106 -4.20 4.45 22.21
CA ARG A 106 -4.05 4.89 23.61
C ARG A 106 -4.97 4.09 24.51
N ASP A 107 -4.43 3.63 25.63
CA ASP A 107 -5.19 3.03 26.74
C ASP A 107 -4.59 3.50 28.07
N GLY A 108 -5.29 4.42 28.74
CA GLY A 108 -4.77 5.12 29.92
C GLY A 108 -3.43 5.82 29.64
N ASP A 109 -2.40 5.45 30.41
CA ASP A 109 -1.04 5.95 30.26
C ASP A 109 -0.24 5.26 29.16
N GLU A 110 -0.72 4.12 28.63
CA GLU A 110 -0.05 3.43 27.53
C GLU A 110 -0.38 4.12 26.20
N LEU A 111 0.66 4.46 25.44
CA LEU A 111 0.55 5.00 24.09
C LEU A 111 1.40 4.18 23.13
N ILE A 112 0.77 3.61 22.12
CA ILE A 112 1.41 2.93 21.01
C ILE A 112 1.27 3.83 19.79
N ALA A 113 2.36 4.22 19.17
CA ALA A 113 2.33 5.20 18.09
C ALA A 113 3.36 4.87 17.03
N ILE A 114 3.07 5.20 15.77
CA ILE A 114 4.02 5.03 14.67
C ILE A 114 4.50 6.41 14.18
N THR A 115 5.82 6.61 14.17
CA THR A 115 6.39 7.87 13.68
C THR A 115 6.33 7.96 12.16
N PHE A 116 6.47 9.17 11.64
CA PHE A 116 6.64 9.41 10.21
C PHE A 116 7.73 10.48 9.98
N PRO A 117 8.34 10.55 8.78
CA PRO A 117 8.06 9.74 7.61
C PRO A 117 8.75 8.35 7.64
N ALA A 118 9.71 8.14 8.55
CA ALA A 118 10.25 6.81 8.83
C ALA A 118 9.36 6.07 9.85
N PRO A 119 8.67 4.98 9.46
CA PRO A 119 7.75 4.27 10.34
C PRO A 119 8.52 3.51 11.43
N ILE A 120 8.47 4.04 12.65
CA ILE A 120 8.99 3.39 13.86
C ILE A 120 7.81 3.23 14.80
N LEU A 121 7.46 1.97 15.08
CA LEU A 121 6.53 1.63 16.15
C LEU A 121 7.19 1.98 17.49
N LYS A 122 6.52 2.78 18.30
CA LYS A 122 6.97 3.18 19.64
C LYS A 122 5.88 2.88 20.65
N ILE A 123 6.30 2.40 21.82
CA ILE A 123 5.42 2.13 22.96
C ILE A 123 5.89 3.00 24.12
N TYR A 124 4.98 3.75 24.68
CA TYR A 124 5.20 4.65 25.80
C TYR A 124 4.33 4.25 26.99
N ASN A 125 4.83 4.52 28.20
CA ASN A 125 4.05 4.53 29.42
C ASN A 125 4.20 5.91 30.07
N GLY A 126 3.13 6.69 30.07
CA GLY A 126 3.20 8.13 30.23
C GLY A 126 4.12 8.72 29.17
N LYS A 127 5.09 9.54 29.58
CA LYS A 127 6.07 10.16 28.68
C LYS A 127 7.28 9.27 28.37
N SER A 128 7.44 8.17 29.10
CA SER A 128 8.63 7.33 29.03
C SER A 128 8.52 6.40 27.83
N LEU A 129 9.47 6.48 26.91
CA LEU A 129 9.59 5.50 25.82
C LEU A 129 10.04 4.16 26.41
N ILE A 130 9.19 3.14 26.27
CA ILE A 130 9.43 1.80 26.80
C ILE A 130 10.12 0.92 25.76
N ALA A 131 9.64 0.97 24.51
CA ALA A 131 10.20 0.18 23.43
C ALA A 131 10.01 0.87 22.08
N SER A 132 10.86 0.52 21.12
CA SER A 132 10.74 0.97 19.74
C SER A 132 11.14 -0.11 18.76
N TYR A 133 10.51 -0.12 17.60
CA TYR A 133 10.74 -1.08 16.53
C TYR A 133 10.64 -0.40 15.16
N ARG A 134 11.72 -0.46 14.37
CA ARG A 134 11.73 0.12 13.02
C ARG A 134 10.97 -0.80 12.07
N LEU A 135 9.96 -0.27 11.39
CA LEU A 135 9.10 -1.01 10.47
C LEU A 135 9.66 -1.08 9.04
N THR A 136 10.77 -0.38 8.77
CA THR A 136 11.53 -0.51 7.51
C THR A 136 12.71 -1.46 7.67
N LYS A 137 12.97 -2.22 6.60
CA LYS A 137 14.13 -3.11 6.51
C LYS A 137 14.69 -3.10 5.08
N GLU A 138 16.00 -3.04 4.97
CA GLU A 138 16.72 -3.31 3.72
C GLU A 138 16.89 -4.83 3.55
N ILE A 139 16.52 -5.37 2.39
CA ILE A 139 16.66 -6.79 2.06
C ILE A 139 17.76 -6.95 1.00
N ASN A 140 18.68 -7.89 1.22
CA ASN A 140 19.66 -8.30 0.21
C ASN A 140 19.06 -9.42 -0.67
N TYR A 141 19.09 -9.19 -1.97
CA TYR A 141 18.41 -10.01 -2.98
C TYR A 141 19.00 -11.43 -3.14
N LYS A 142 20.30 -11.63 -2.84
CA LYS A 142 20.94 -12.96 -2.97
C LYS A 142 20.38 -14.00 -1.99
N GLU A 143 19.83 -13.56 -0.85
CA GLU A 143 19.20 -14.44 0.13
C GLU A 143 17.68 -14.60 -0.11
N ALA A 144 17.07 -13.71 -0.90
CA ALA A 144 15.62 -13.66 -1.09
C ALA A 144 15.08 -14.78 -1.98
N PHE A 145 15.88 -15.28 -2.94
CA PHE A 145 15.49 -16.37 -3.84
C PHE A 145 15.27 -17.72 -3.12
N GLU A 146 15.94 -17.96 -1.99
CA GLU A 146 15.70 -19.16 -1.17
C GLU A 146 14.59 -18.95 -0.12
N TYR A 147 14.10 -17.73 0.05
CA TYR A 147 13.22 -17.37 1.14
C TYR A 147 12.05 -16.47 0.70
N HIS A 148 10.92 -17.10 0.43
CA HIS A 148 9.59 -16.51 0.71
C HIS A 148 9.29 -16.42 2.22
N LYS A 149 10.30 -16.61 3.09
CA LYS A 149 10.20 -16.07 4.44
C LYS A 149 10.26 -14.56 4.27
N ILE A 150 9.24 -13.85 4.71
CA ILE A 150 9.39 -12.45 5.12
C ILE A 150 10.31 -12.49 6.35
N GLY A 151 11.60 -12.63 6.08
CA GLY A 151 12.62 -12.97 7.04
C GLY A 151 13.14 -11.69 7.66
N TRP A 152 12.87 -11.52 8.94
CA TRP A 152 13.57 -10.61 9.84
C TRP A 152 15.03 -11.07 9.94
N ILE A 153 15.99 -10.31 9.42
CA ILE A 153 17.43 -10.67 9.43
C ILE A 153 18.27 -9.44 9.79
N ASN A 154 19.24 -9.66 10.69
CA ASN A 154 20.20 -8.67 11.16
C ASN A 154 21.52 -8.75 10.36
N LYS A 155 22.07 -7.56 10.06
CA LYS A 155 23.45 -7.21 9.64
C LYS A 155 23.98 -7.74 8.30
N LEU A 156 24.41 -6.79 7.46
CA LEU A 156 25.14 -6.99 6.21
C LEU A 156 26.65 -6.73 6.36
N LYS A 157 27.45 -7.56 5.67
CA LYS A 157 28.74 -7.19 5.09
C LYS A 157 28.66 -7.47 3.57
N GLU A 158 28.89 -6.39 2.82
CA GLU A 158 29.24 -6.29 1.40
C GLU A 158 28.14 -6.05 0.33
N PRO A 159 28.42 -5.18 -0.68
CA PRO A 159 27.43 -4.52 -1.51
C PRO A 159 27.58 -4.88 -2.99
N ASP A 160 26.73 -5.76 -3.53
CA ASP A 160 26.56 -5.87 -4.98
C ASP A 160 25.07 -5.93 -5.38
N LYS A 161 24.54 -4.70 -5.55
CA LYS A 161 23.69 -4.17 -6.63
C LYS A 161 22.18 -4.44 -6.76
N TYR A 162 21.52 -5.11 -5.83
CA TYR A 162 20.05 -5.12 -5.81
C TYR A 162 19.53 -5.03 -4.38
N PHE A 163 18.80 -3.95 -4.07
CA PHE A 163 18.19 -3.74 -2.76
C PHE A 163 16.69 -3.56 -2.95
N ASP A 164 15.92 -4.23 -2.09
CA ASP A 164 14.49 -3.98 -1.99
C ASP A 164 14.23 -3.04 -0.81
N ILE A 165 13.49 -1.97 -1.07
CA ILE A 165 12.98 -1.10 -0.01
C ILE A 165 11.49 -1.38 0.14
N ARG A 166 11.15 -2.10 1.20
CA ARG A 166 9.75 -2.26 1.62
C ARG A 166 9.33 -1.06 2.46
N ILE A 167 8.42 -0.27 1.92
CA ILE A 167 7.85 0.89 2.61
C ILE A 167 6.50 0.48 3.19
N MET A 168 6.44 0.40 4.51
CA MET A 168 5.18 0.24 5.24
C MET A 168 4.49 1.58 5.42
N ARG A 169 3.19 1.64 5.10
CA ARG A 169 2.29 2.77 5.31
C ARG A 169 1.19 2.34 6.27
N PRO A 170 1.46 2.38 7.57
CA PRO A 170 0.47 2.00 8.57
C PRO A 170 -0.63 3.05 8.62
N TYR A 171 -1.88 2.61 8.81
CA TYR A 171 -3.02 3.51 8.98
C TYR A 171 -3.89 3.13 10.19
N LYS A 172 -3.65 1.98 10.82
CA LYS A 172 -4.38 1.57 12.03
C LYS A 172 -3.51 0.72 12.94
N ILE A 173 -3.67 0.89 14.25
CA ILE A 173 -3.13 0.03 15.29
C ILE A 173 -4.31 -0.55 16.06
N VAL A 174 -4.31 -1.87 16.24
CA VAL A 174 -5.29 -2.61 17.03
C VAL A 174 -4.55 -3.44 18.06
N LEU A 175 -5.05 -3.44 19.29
CA LEU A 175 -4.61 -4.38 20.31
C LEU A 175 -5.52 -5.60 20.32
N GLU A 176 -4.92 -6.76 20.23
CA GLU A 176 -5.62 -8.05 20.20
C GLU A 176 -5.00 -8.99 21.26
N THR A 177 -5.74 -10.05 21.58
CA THR A 177 -5.20 -11.16 22.39
C THR A 177 -5.15 -12.40 21.52
N ILE A 178 -3.96 -12.95 21.32
CA ILE A 178 -3.73 -14.20 20.59
C ILE A 178 -2.97 -15.14 21.51
N ASN A 179 -3.53 -16.33 21.73
CA ASN A 179 -2.95 -17.37 22.58
C ASN A 179 -2.57 -16.85 23.98
N ASN A 180 -3.49 -16.11 24.60
CA ASN A 180 -3.32 -15.42 25.88
C ASN A 180 -2.17 -14.40 25.93
N LYS A 181 -1.72 -13.88 24.78
CA LYS A 181 -0.70 -12.83 24.68
C LYS A 181 -1.28 -11.56 24.07
N LYS A 182 -0.88 -10.41 24.63
CA LYS A 182 -1.14 -9.09 24.04
C LYS A 182 -0.36 -8.98 22.72
N VAL A 183 -1.08 -8.71 21.64
CA VAL A 183 -0.53 -8.55 20.29
C VAL A 183 -0.89 -7.17 19.77
N ILE A 184 0.10 -6.48 19.22
CA ILE A 184 -0.05 -5.24 18.47
C ILE A 184 -0.24 -5.63 17.01
N ASN A 185 -1.45 -5.45 16.50
CA ASN A 185 -1.78 -5.64 15.10
C ASN A 185 -1.71 -4.28 14.39
N ILE A 186 -0.85 -4.16 13.39
CA ILE A 186 -0.72 -2.96 12.58
C ILE A 186 -1.24 -3.24 11.18
N ASN A 187 -2.31 -2.55 10.79
CA ASN A 187 -2.82 -2.57 9.42
C ASN A 187 -2.08 -1.51 8.60
N GLY A 188 -1.60 -1.90 7.43
CA GLY A 188 -0.91 -0.98 6.53
C GLY A 188 -0.90 -1.42 5.09
N TYR A 189 -0.63 -0.45 4.22
CA TYR A 189 -0.27 -0.70 2.84
C TYR A 189 1.24 -0.88 2.76
N PHE A 190 1.69 -1.91 2.07
CA PHE A 190 3.10 -2.15 1.83
C PHE A 190 3.37 -2.01 0.35
N LYS A 191 4.39 -1.23 0.06
CA LYS A 191 4.94 -1.12 -1.27
C LYS A 191 6.30 -1.77 -1.28
N GLU A 192 6.47 -2.77 -2.12
CA GLU A 192 7.73 -3.41 -2.41
C GLU A 192 8.27 -2.82 -3.71
N ASP A 193 9.26 -1.93 -3.58
CA ASP A 193 9.96 -1.36 -4.73
C ASP A 193 11.21 -2.22 -4.98
N VAL A 194 11.08 -3.19 -5.89
CA VAL A 194 12.19 -4.04 -6.32
C VAL A 194 13.10 -3.23 -7.25
N TYR A 195 14.21 -2.71 -6.75
CA TYR A 195 15.16 -1.99 -7.60
C TYR A 195 15.93 -2.97 -8.49
N GLY A 196 15.83 -2.77 -9.82
CA GLY A 196 16.74 -3.36 -10.81
C GLY A 196 16.21 -4.55 -11.63
N MET A 197 14.94 -4.94 -11.47
CA MET A 197 14.33 -6.05 -12.22
C MET A 197 13.29 -5.65 -13.30
N GLY A 198 13.24 -4.38 -13.69
CA GLY A 198 12.15 -3.87 -14.53
C GLY A 198 10.95 -3.46 -13.67
N GLU A 199 10.05 -2.66 -14.25
CA GLU A 199 9.09 -1.78 -13.57
C GLU A 199 7.92 -2.46 -12.82
N GLY A 200 8.08 -3.71 -12.40
CA GLY A 200 7.10 -4.44 -11.59
C GLY A 200 7.11 -3.97 -10.13
N ARG A 201 6.18 -3.08 -9.78
CA ARG A 201 5.90 -2.71 -8.38
C ARG A 201 4.91 -3.70 -7.80
N ALA A 202 5.35 -4.52 -6.84
CA ALA A 202 4.45 -5.35 -6.08
C ALA A 202 3.90 -4.55 -4.88
N GLY A 203 2.58 -4.40 -4.83
CA GLY A 203 1.88 -3.83 -3.68
C GLY A 203 1.22 -4.95 -2.88
N PHE A 204 1.28 -4.89 -1.56
CA PHE A 204 0.49 -5.77 -0.72
C PHE A 204 -0.17 -5.05 0.45
N ILE A 205 -1.41 -5.45 0.75
CA ILE A 205 -2.07 -5.08 2.00
C ILE A 205 -1.73 -6.16 3.01
N THR A 206 -1.23 -5.79 4.18
CA THR A 206 -0.92 -6.76 5.24
C THR A 206 -1.27 -6.24 6.63
N ASP A 207 -1.53 -7.20 7.50
CA ASP A 207 -1.56 -7.02 8.94
C ASP A 207 -0.26 -7.58 9.54
N LEU A 208 0.52 -6.71 10.18
CA LEU A 208 1.70 -7.13 10.92
C LEU A 208 1.36 -7.34 12.39
N TRP A 209 1.68 -8.52 12.91
CA TRP A 209 1.47 -8.85 14.32
C TRP A 209 2.78 -8.79 15.07
N PHE A 210 2.78 -8.05 16.18
CA PHE A 210 3.91 -7.96 17.09
C PHE A 210 3.51 -8.38 18.49
N SER A 211 4.34 -9.17 19.13
CA SER A 211 4.31 -9.34 20.58
C SER A 211 5.07 -8.20 21.26
N PHE A 212 4.61 -7.82 22.45
CA PHE A 212 5.31 -6.90 23.33
C PHE A 212 5.44 -7.52 24.72
N ASN A 213 6.67 -7.91 25.08
CA ASN A 213 6.98 -8.51 26.38
C ASN A 213 8.35 -8.04 26.85
N ASN A 214 8.52 -7.79 28.16
CA ASN A 214 9.79 -7.37 28.76
C ASN A 214 10.44 -6.18 28.03
N ASN A 215 9.62 -5.16 27.70
CA ASN A 215 10.05 -3.96 26.97
C ASN A 215 10.69 -4.25 25.61
N LYS A 216 10.37 -5.41 25.00
CA LYS A 216 10.84 -5.80 23.67
C LYS A 216 9.65 -6.04 22.76
N ILE A 217 9.74 -5.45 21.57
CA ILE A 217 8.80 -5.67 20.48
C ILE A 217 9.40 -6.75 19.58
N LYS A 218 8.67 -7.84 19.35
CA LYS A 218 9.07 -8.92 18.45
C LYS A 218 7.93 -9.21 17.47
N PRO A 219 8.18 -9.19 16.15
CA PRO A 219 7.19 -9.61 15.18
C PRO A 219 6.88 -11.11 15.34
N ILE A 220 5.62 -11.48 15.24
CA ILE A 220 5.17 -12.87 15.44
C ILE A 220 4.47 -13.47 14.23
N PHE A 221 3.91 -12.63 13.34
CA PHE A 221 3.27 -13.06 12.10
C PHE A 221 3.12 -11.90 11.11
N ASN A 222 3.06 -12.24 9.82
CA ASN A 222 2.75 -11.31 8.75
C ASN A 222 1.61 -11.90 7.92
N ASN A 223 0.45 -11.28 8.03
CA ASN A 223 -0.77 -11.64 7.31
C ASN A 223 -0.85 -10.79 6.04
N ILE A 224 -0.36 -11.33 4.92
CA ILE A 224 -0.56 -10.71 3.61
C ILE A 224 -1.98 -11.04 3.15
N LYS A 225 -2.77 -10.00 2.85
CA LYS A 225 -4.17 -10.08 2.41
C LYS A 225 -4.33 -9.98 0.89
N ILE A 226 -3.50 -9.16 0.26
CA ILE A 226 -3.56 -8.90 -1.18
C ILE A 226 -2.16 -8.97 -1.72
N GLN A 227 -1.97 -9.71 -2.81
CA GLN A 227 -0.77 -9.61 -3.63
C GLN A 227 -1.17 -9.01 -4.97
N SER A 228 -0.85 -7.73 -5.15
CA SER A 228 -0.93 -7.05 -6.44
C SER A 228 0.46 -7.09 -7.05
N LEU A 229 0.59 -7.77 -8.20
CA LEU A 229 1.88 -7.90 -8.89
C LEU A 229 2.24 -6.65 -9.69
N THR A 230 1.26 -5.79 -9.98
CA THR A 230 1.40 -4.55 -10.75
C THR A 230 0.20 -3.63 -10.46
N ALA A 231 0.31 -2.32 -10.73
CA ALA A 231 -0.77 -1.33 -10.53
C ALA A 231 -1.97 -1.48 -11.52
N GLY A 232 -2.24 -2.69 -11.99
CA GLY A 232 -3.46 -3.10 -12.66
C GLY A 232 -4.23 -4.08 -11.77
N TYR A 233 -5.53 -4.28 -12.02
CA TYR A 233 -6.34 -5.25 -11.27
C TYR A 233 -5.91 -6.73 -11.47
N SER A 234 -4.70 -7.00 -11.91
CA SER A 234 -4.08 -8.32 -11.97
C SER A 234 -3.47 -8.66 -10.62
N GLY A 235 -4.04 -9.67 -9.97
CA GLY A 235 -3.57 -10.20 -8.72
C GLY A 235 -4.62 -11.09 -8.09
N SER A 236 -4.33 -11.50 -6.87
CA SER A 236 -5.22 -12.35 -6.11
C SER A 236 -5.35 -11.86 -4.68
N LEU A 237 -6.55 -12.08 -4.14
CA LEU A 237 -6.71 -12.09 -2.70
C LEU A 237 -6.05 -13.33 -2.13
N ILE A 238 -5.50 -13.16 -0.93
CA ILE A 238 -4.90 -14.21 -0.15
C ILE A 238 -5.90 -14.58 0.94
N ALA A 239 -6.29 -15.85 1.01
CA ALA A 239 -7.10 -16.32 2.13
C ALA A 239 -6.24 -16.65 3.34
N ILE A 240 -6.83 -16.44 4.51
CA ILE A 240 -6.25 -16.87 5.77
C ILE A 240 -7.23 -17.70 6.56
N ARG A 241 -6.78 -18.88 6.98
CA ARG A 241 -7.53 -19.77 7.85
C ARG A 241 -6.80 -19.89 9.17
N LEU A 242 -7.50 -19.54 10.24
CA LEU A 242 -6.99 -19.67 11.61
C LEU A 242 -7.46 -21.01 12.16
N ILE A 243 -6.53 -21.96 12.27
CA ILE A 243 -6.82 -23.29 12.83
C ILE A 243 -6.65 -23.19 14.34
N LYS A 244 -7.78 -23.29 15.04
CA LYS A 244 -7.83 -23.18 16.49
C LYS A 244 -7.99 -24.54 17.16
N ASP A 245 -7.63 -24.61 18.42
CA ASP A 245 -7.88 -25.78 19.25
C ASP A 245 -9.14 -25.65 20.12
N GLN A 246 -9.29 -26.60 21.05
CA GLN A 246 -10.42 -26.66 21.98
C GLN A 246 -10.46 -25.49 22.96
N THR A 247 -9.34 -24.78 23.19
CA THR A 247 -9.28 -23.57 24.03
C THR A 247 -9.46 -22.29 23.22
N ASN A 248 -9.78 -22.40 21.92
CA ASN A 248 -9.90 -21.29 20.97
C ASN A 248 -8.56 -20.59 20.70
N ASP A 249 -7.43 -21.21 21.07
CA ASP A 249 -6.08 -20.73 20.76
C ASP A 249 -5.72 -21.10 19.32
N ILE A 250 -5.08 -20.18 18.60
CA ILE A 250 -4.62 -20.36 17.23
C ILE A 250 -3.39 -21.26 17.24
N LYS A 251 -3.55 -22.52 16.83
CA LYS A 251 -2.46 -23.49 16.70
C LYS A 251 -1.70 -23.35 15.40
N GLU A 252 -2.44 -23.18 14.30
CA GLU A 252 -1.88 -23.07 12.97
C GLU A 252 -2.57 -21.96 12.18
N ILE A 253 -1.84 -21.37 11.24
CA ILE A 253 -2.36 -20.41 10.28
C ILE A 253 -2.08 -20.96 8.89
N GLU A 254 -3.10 -21.02 8.04
CA GLU A 254 -2.91 -21.29 6.62
C GLU A 254 -3.07 -19.99 5.86
N GLN A 255 -2.07 -19.65 5.05
CA GLN A 255 -2.10 -18.52 4.12
C GLN A 255 -2.09 -19.07 2.70
N ILE A 256 -3.17 -18.83 1.96
CA ILE A 256 -3.40 -19.39 0.63
C ILE A 256 -3.34 -18.23 -0.37
N TYR A 257 -2.28 -18.18 -1.17
CA TYR A 257 -2.08 -17.23 -2.24
C TYR A 257 -2.81 -17.70 -3.50
N ASP A 258 -3.12 -16.76 -4.38
CA ASP A 258 -3.92 -17.05 -5.58
C ASP A 258 -5.31 -17.61 -5.25
N TYR A 259 -5.88 -17.15 -4.12
CA TYR A 259 -7.14 -17.68 -3.60
C TYR A 259 -8.36 -17.24 -4.40
N ILE A 260 -8.48 -15.94 -4.67
CA ILE A 260 -9.55 -15.36 -5.46
C ILE A 260 -8.96 -14.33 -6.42
N PRO A 261 -9.24 -14.39 -7.73
CA PRO A 261 -8.73 -13.39 -8.65
C PRO A 261 -9.37 -12.03 -8.36
N ILE A 262 -8.55 -10.98 -8.24
CA ILE A 262 -9.03 -9.61 -7.99
C ILE A 262 -9.82 -9.09 -9.18
N SER A 263 -9.48 -9.50 -10.39
CA SER A 263 -10.28 -9.19 -11.57
C SER A 263 -10.51 -10.40 -12.45
N ILE A 264 -11.66 -10.37 -13.12
CA ILE A 264 -12.03 -11.33 -14.14
C ILE A 264 -12.45 -10.54 -15.38
N ASP A 265 -11.90 -10.95 -16.52
CA ASP A 265 -12.26 -10.45 -17.84
C ASP A 265 -13.77 -10.42 -18.08
N TYR A 266 -14.28 -9.35 -18.72
CA TYR A 266 -15.72 -9.16 -18.92
C TYR A 266 -16.37 -10.30 -19.71
N ASP A 267 -15.78 -10.73 -20.81
CA ASP A 267 -16.35 -11.78 -21.65
C ASP A 267 -16.28 -13.13 -20.95
N TYR A 268 -15.16 -13.42 -20.28
CA TYR A 268 -15.02 -14.62 -19.47
C TYR A 268 -16.04 -14.66 -18.33
N PHE A 269 -16.19 -13.57 -17.57
CA PHE A 269 -17.13 -13.47 -16.46
C PHE A 269 -18.58 -13.64 -16.94
N ASN A 270 -18.97 -12.99 -18.04
CA ASN A 270 -20.32 -13.12 -18.60
C ASN A 270 -20.61 -14.52 -19.13
N ASN A 271 -19.61 -15.22 -19.67
CA ASN A 271 -19.77 -16.60 -20.08
C ASN A 271 -19.85 -17.56 -18.89
N MET A 272 -19.15 -17.25 -17.80
CA MET A 272 -19.25 -17.96 -16.53
C MET A 272 -20.65 -17.83 -15.91
N ILE A 273 -21.17 -16.62 -15.74
CA ILE A 273 -22.46 -16.42 -15.03
C ILE A 273 -23.66 -17.05 -15.76
N LYS A 274 -23.57 -17.27 -17.08
CA LYS A 274 -24.59 -18.00 -17.85
C LYS A 274 -24.73 -19.47 -17.44
N LYS A 275 -23.72 -20.03 -16.76
CA LYS A 275 -23.68 -21.42 -16.29
C LYS A 275 -24.17 -21.57 -14.84
N LEU A 276 -24.40 -20.46 -14.14
CA LEU A 276 -24.84 -20.44 -12.74
C LEU A 276 -26.35 -20.44 -12.63
N ASP A 277 -26.87 -20.96 -11.51
CA ASP A 277 -28.26 -20.70 -11.12
C ASP A 277 -28.44 -19.23 -10.66
N GLU A 278 -29.70 -18.79 -10.53
CA GLU A 278 -29.97 -17.38 -10.19
C GLU A 278 -29.48 -16.98 -8.79
N ILE A 279 -29.40 -17.93 -7.84
CA ILE A 279 -28.92 -17.65 -6.47
C ILE A 279 -27.41 -17.39 -6.50
N ASP A 280 -26.64 -18.26 -7.13
CA ASP A 280 -25.19 -18.11 -7.26
C ASP A 280 -24.83 -16.88 -8.11
N LYS A 281 -25.62 -16.60 -9.15
CA LYS A 281 -25.46 -15.42 -10.00
C LYS A 281 -25.69 -14.12 -9.23
N GLU A 282 -26.73 -14.05 -8.39
CA GLU A 282 -26.95 -12.88 -7.52
C GLU A 282 -25.76 -12.66 -6.58
N LYS A 283 -25.28 -13.75 -5.94
CA LYS A 283 -24.14 -13.71 -5.02
C LYS A 283 -22.86 -13.26 -5.69
N ILE A 284 -22.47 -13.88 -6.82
CA ILE A 284 -21.22 -13.53 -7.49
C ILE A 284 -21.24 -12.09 -8.04
N MET A 285 -22.40 -11.57 -8.43
CA MET A 285 -22.57 -10.16 -8.84
C MET A 285 -22.50 -9.17 -7.67
N LYS A 286 -22.74 -9.62 -6.44
CA LYS A 286 -22.45 -8.84 -5.22
C LYS A 286 -20.95 -8.86 -4.90
N TYR A 287 -20.26 -9.93 -5.27
CA TYR A 287 -18.83 -10.15 -4.98
C TYR A 287 -17.92 -9.46 -5.98
N TYR A 288 -18.31 -9.52 -7.25
CA TYR A 288 -17.66 -8.89 -8.36
C TYR A 288 -18.51 -7.75 -8.89
N TYR A 289 -17.98 -6.54 -8.83
CA TYR A 289 -18.64 -5.36 -9.38
C TYR A 289 -17.91 -4.89 -10.63
N ARG A 290 -18.64 -4.25 -11.54
CA ARG A 290 -18.04 -3.56 -12.67
C ARG A 290 -18.09 -2.07 -12.40
N GLU A 291 -16.93 -1.43 -12.40
CA GLU A 291 -16.87 0.02 -12.35
C GLU A 291 -17.53 0.62 -13.59
N GLU A 292 -18.21 1.74 -13.42
CA GLU A 292 -18.80 2.48 -14.53
C GLU A 292 -17.72 3.14 -15.40
N ILE A 293 -16.63 3.56 -14.76
CA ILE A 293 -15.41 4.13 -15.34
C ILE A 293 -14.25 3.44 -14.59
N PRO A 294 -13.35 2.70 -15.26
CA PRO A 294 -12.29 1.95 -14.58
C PRO A 294 -11.35 2.92 -13.88
N LYS A 295 -10.96 2.65 -12.64
CA LYS A 295 -9.97 3.52 -11.97
C LYS A 295 -8.57 3.33 -12.53
N LEU A 296 -8.30 2.18 -13.14
CA LEU A 296 -7.02 1.82 -13.72
C LEU A 296 -7.21 1.33 -15.15
N LEU A 297 -6.42 1.87 -16.07
CA LEU A 297 -6.35 1.43 -17.46
C LEU A 297 -4.94 0.94 -17.77
N THR A 298 -4.82 -0.03 -18.67
CA THR A 298 -3.50 -0.46 -19.15
C THR A 298 -2.80 0.66 -19.92
N ARG A 299 -1.46 0.65 -19.91
CA ARG A 299 -0.65 1.57 -20.70
C ARG A 299 -1.02 1.55 -22.18
N GLU A 300 -1.37 0.39 -22.74
CA GLU A 300 -1.77 0.25 -24.13
C GLU A 300 -3.02 1.09 -24.45
N VAL A 301 -4.02 1.07 -23.58
CA VAL A 301 -5.25 1.87 -23.72
C VAL A 301 -4.92 3.35 -23.68
N GLY A 302 -4.09 3.76 -22.71
CA GLY A 302 -3.59 5.12 -22.61
C GLY A 302 -2.86 5.54 -23.88
N LEU A 303 -1.83 4.80 -24.30
CA LEU A 303 -1.04 5.10 -25.50
C LEU A 303 -1.89 5.18 -26.76
N LYS A 304 -2.87 4.29 -26.91
CA LYS A 304 -3.79 4.30 -28.05
C LYS A 304 -4.56 5.61 -28.14
N ILE A 305 -5.14 6.07 -27.02
CA ILE A 305 -5.88 7.34 -26.95
C ILE A 305 -4.98 8.55 -27.26
N LEU A 306 -3.69 8.44 -26.90
CA LEU A 306 -2.72 9.52 -27.03
C LEU A 306 -2.08 9.64 -28.40
N THR A 307 -1.90 8.52 -29.09
CA THR A 307 -1.09 8.47 -30.31
C THR A 307 -1.92 8.31 -31.58
N GLU A 308 -3.15 7.79 -31.48
CA GLU A 308 -4.00 7.53 -32.64
C GLU A 308 -4.95 8.71 -32.91
N GLU A 309 -4.40 9.83 -33.37
CA GLU A 309 -5.14 11.08 -33.68
C GLU A 309 -6.30 10.89 -34.68
N ASN A 310 -6.27 9.82 -35.48
CA ASN A 310 -7.34 9.50 -36.42
C ASN A 310 -8.57 8.84 -35.76
N ILE A 311 -8.46 8.36 -34.51
CA ILE A 311 -9.54 7.65 -33.80
C ILE A 311 -10.25 8.55 -32.78
N PHE A 312 -9.49 9.43 -32.13
CA PHE A 312 -9.97 10.28 -31.05
C PHE A 312 -9.99 11.74 -31.45
N THR A 313 -11.08 12.44 -31.14
CA THR A 313 -11.12 13.89 -31.34
C THR A 313 -10.24 14.58 -30.30
N ARG A 314 -9.82 15.81 -30.59
CA ARG A 314 -9.04 16.62 -29.63
C ARG A 314 -9.77 16.83 -28.31
N GLU A 315 -11.09 16.96 -28.33
CA GLU A 315 -11.92 17.07 -27.12
C GLU A 315 -11.90 15.76 -26.32
N GLU A 316 -11.98 14.62 -27.01
CA GLU A 316 -11.92 13.29 -26.38
C GLU A 316 -10.57 13.06 -25.69
N SER A 317 -9.44 13.33 -26.38
CA SER A 317 -8.11 13.21 -25.77
C SER A 317 -7.91 14.17 -24.60
N LYS A 318 -8.42 15.42 -24.71
CA LYS A 318 -8.36 16.39 -23.61
C LYS A 318 -9.17 15.93 -22.40
N ILE A 319 -10.38 15.40 -22.62
CA ILE A 319 -11.21 14.89 -21.52
C ILE A 319 -10.55 13.66 -20.89
N PHE A 320 -10.01 12.74 -21.69
CA PHE A 320 -9.24 11.62 -21.15
C PHE A 320 -8.11 12.10 -20.23
N HIS A 321 -7.28 13.05 -20.70
CA HIS A 321 -6.19 13.62 -19.91
C HIS A 321 -6.63 14.34 -18.64
N ASN A 322 -7.80 14.98 -18.62
CA ASN A 322 -8.30 15.68 -17.44
C ASN A 322 -8.68 14.75 -16.29
N PHE A 323 -8.93 13.46 -16.60
CA PHE A 323 -9.42 12.47 -15.64
C PHE A 323 -8.43 11.33 -15.40
N TYR A 324 -7.71 10.91 -16.44
CA TYR A 324 -6.71 9.86 -16.38
C TYR A 324 -5.30 10.41 -16.49
N GLY A 325 -4.45 9.97 -15.57
CA GLY A 325 -3.06 10.36 -15.47
C GLY A 325 -2.21 9.15 -15.14
N GLY A 326 -1.04 9.08 -15.75
CA GLY A 326 0.06 8.21 -15.31
C GLY A 326 1.28 9.12 -15.25
N GLY A 327 2.17 8.90 -14.28
CA GLY A 327 3.22 9.83 -13.81
C GLY A 327 4.31 10.27 -14.81
N GLY A 328 3.95 10.48 -16.07
CA GLY A 328 4.81 10.93 -17.14
C GLY A 328 4.12 11.66 -18.28
N TYR A 329 2.79 11.69 -18.38
CA TYR A 329 2.13 12.36 -19.51
C TYR A 329 1.92 13.83 -19.22
N ASN A 330 2.80 14.69 -19.74
CA ASN A 330 2.56 16.14 -19.77
C ASN A 330 2.14 16.52 -21.18
N TYR A 331 0.84 16.79 -21.35
CA TYR A 331 0.33 17.48 -22.52
C TYR A 331 0.71 18.95 -22.41
N ASN A 332 1.62 19.39 -23.26
CA ASN A 332 1.99 20.78 -23.36
C ASN A 332 1.05 21.46 -24.37
N GLU A 333 0.22 22.38 -23.87
CA GLU A 333 -0.80 23.06 -24.66
C GLU A 333 -0.20 24.04 -25.68
N GLU A 334 0.96 24.63 -25.38
CA GLU A 334 1.63 25.64 -26.23
C GLU A 334 2.21 25.01 -27.50
N ASN A 335 2.90 23.88 -27.36
CA ASN A 335 3.54 23.20 -28.49
C ASN A 335 2.75 22.00 -29.02
N LYS A 336 1.56 21.72 -28.44
CA LYS A 336 0.69 20.59 -28.80
C LYS A 336 1.42 19.25 -28.78
N SER A 337 2.41 19.09 -27.90
CA SER A 337 3.16 17.84 -27.78
C SER A 337 2.81 17.12 -26.50
N ILE A 338 2.76 15.79 -26.57
CA ILE A 338 2.68 14.92 -25.41
C ILE A 338 4.11 14.48 -25.11
N SER A 339 4.64 14.91 -23.97
CA SER A 339 5.87 14.33 -23.43
C SER A 339 5.50 13.14 -22.57
N ILE A 340 6.20 12.02 -22.76
CA ILE A 340 6.06 10.80 -21.97
C ILE A 340 7.30 10.67 -21.09
N HIS A 341 7.15 10.88 -19.79
CA HIS A 341 8.21 10.85 -18.80
C HIS A 341 8.00 9.69 -17.80
N GLY A 342 8.44 8.49 -18.17
CA GLY A 342 8.48 7.33 -17.26
C GLY A 342 7.75 6.11 -17.79
N GLY A 343 8.25 4.92 -17.46
CA GLY A 343 7.65 3.63 -17.85
C GLY A 343 6.57 3.20 -16.86
N PHE A 344 5.49 3.98 -16.79
CA PHE A 344 4.31 3.53 -16.04
C PHE A 344 3.48 2.58 -16.89
N GLU A 345 3.15 1.43 -16.32
CA GLU A 345 2.36 0.37 -16.95
C GLU A 345 0.84 0.66 -17.01
N PHE A 346 0.37 1.74 -16.37
CA PHE A 346 -1.05 2.05 -16.24
C PHE A 346 -1.37 3.56 -16.27
N CYS A 347 -2.63 3.88 -16.54
CA CYS A 347 -3.21 5.21 -16.34
C CYS A 347 -4.26 5.14 -15.22
N GLU A 348 -4.08 5.96 -14.18
CA GLU A 348 -4.96 6.04 -13.01
C GLU A 348 -5.96 7.18 -13.13
N LEU A 349 -7.18 6.97 -12.66
CA LEU A 349 -8.21 8.00 -12.56
C LEU A 349 -7.95 8.89 -11.32
N TYR A 350 -7.49 10.12 -11.51
CA TYR A 350 -7.06 11.00 -10.39
C TYR A 350 -8.04 12.14 -10.07
N ASN A 351 -9.06 12.37 -10.91
CA ASN A 351 -10.00 13.49 -10.77
C ASN A 351 -11.46 13.03 -10.66
N GLU A 352 -11.68 11.90 -9.97
CA GLU A 352 -12.98 11.22 -9.86
C GLU A 352 -14.08 12.14 -9.32
N ASN A 353 -13.75 12.99 -8.33
CA ASN A 353 -14.71 13.92 -7.71
C ASN A 353 -15.29 14.98 -8.67
N ASN A 354 -14.63 15.22 -9.81
CA ASN A 354 -15.07 16.17 -10.84
C ASN A 354 -15.74 15.47 -12.05
N LEU A 355 -15.98 14.15 -11.98
CA LEU A 355 -16.67 13.40 -13.02
C LEU A 355 -18.17 13.74 -13.05
N THR A 356 -18.53 14.73 -13.84
CA THR A 356 -19.94 14.95 -14.23
C THR A 356 -20.45 13.79 -15.07
N GLU A 357 -21.77 13.54 -15.06
CA GLU A 357 -22.41 12.51 -15.90
C GLU A 357 -22.07 12.68 -17.39
N LYS A 358 -21.99 13.93 -17.87
CA LYS A 358 -21.54 14.23 -19.24
C LYS A 358 -20.13 13.70 -19.51
N ASN A 359 -19.19 13.92 -18.59
CA ASN A 359 -17.81 13.47 -18.73
C ASN A 359 -17.71 11.95 -18.65
N LYS A 360 -18.48 11.31 -17.76
CA LYS A 360 -18.56 9.85 -17.69
C LYS A 360 -19.02 9.24 -19.01
N GLU A 361 -20.11 9.73 -19.59
CA GLU A 361 -20.61 9.23 -20.88
C GLU A 361 -19.58 9.40 -22.00
N LEU A 362 -18.84 10.51 -22.01
CA LEU A 362 -17.77 10.69 -22.99
C LEU A 362 -16.61 9.72 -22.75
N LEU A 363 -16.18 9.52 -21.50
CA LEU A 363 -15.13 8.56 -21.17
C LEU A 363 -15.53 7.14 -21.55
N LYS A 364 -16.78 6.72 -21.30
CA LYS A 364 -17.30 5.42 -21.78
C LYS A 364 -17.19 5.29 -23.29
N LYS A 365 -17.55 6.34 -24.03
CA LYS A 365 -17.43 6.36 -25.49
C LYS A 365 -15.96 6.22 -25.94
N ILE A 366 -15.05 6.92 -25.27
CA ILE A 366 -13.60 6.83 -25.53
C ILE A 366 -13.10 5.40 -25.28
N LEU A 367 -13.43 4.82 -24.13
CA LEU A 367 -13.03 3.45 -23.78
C LEU A 367 -13.63 2.40 -24.73
N LYS A 368 -14.83 2.63 -25.24
CA LYS A 368 -15.42 1.76 -26.26
C LYS A 368 -14.61 1.79 -27.57
N LYS A 369 -14.09 2.96 -27.98
CA LYS A 369 -13.26 3.09 -29.19
C LYS A 369 -11.90 2.42 -29.06
N THR A 370 -11.37 2.28 -27.85
CA THR A 370 -10.09 1.58 -27.64
C THR A 370 -10.24 0.07 -27.74
N ASN A 371 -11.47 -0.46 -27.80
CA ASN A 371 -11.79 -1.86 -27.51
C ASN A 371 -11.31 -2.24 -26.11
N TYR A 372 -11.45 -1.33 -25.14
CA TYR A 372 -11.13 -1.64 -23.76
C TYR A 372 -11.98 -2.83 -23.30
N ASN A 373 -11.30 -3.91 -22.93
CA ASN A 373 -11.97 -5.05 -22.35
C ASN A 373 -12.18 -4.78 -20.87
N TRP A 374 -13.44 -4.58 -20.49
CA TRP A 374 -13.78 -4.31 -19.10
C TRP A 374 -13.41 -5.52 -18.24
N SER A 375 -13.22 -5.28 -16.96
CA SER A 375 -13.08 -6.36 -16.00
C SER A 375 -14.10 -6.18 -14.89
N TYR A 376 -14.59 -7.30 -14.38
CA TYR A 376 -15.25 -7.34 -13.10
C TYR A 376 -14.19 -7.37 -12.01
N ILE A 377 -14.34 -6.53 -11.00
CA ILE A 377 -13.40 -6.35 -9.91
C ILE A 377 -14.02 -6.94 -8.65
N PHE A 378 -13.26 -7.77 -7.96
CA PHE A 378 -13.66 -8.34 -6.68
C PHE A 378 -13.62 -7.28 -5.59
N ASN A 379 -14.63 -7.26 -4.72
CA ASN A 379 -14.64 -6.39 -3.56
C ASN A 379 -13.62 -6.85 -2.52
N GLN A 380 -12.51 -6.12 -2.40
CA GLN A 380 -11.37 -6.48 -1.54
C GLN A 380 -11.66 -6.43 -0.03
N ASN A 381 -12.78 -5.85 0.39
CA ASN A 381 -13.16 -5.72 1.79
C ASN A 381 -14.07 -6.86 2.29
N MET A 382 -14.14 -7.97 1.56
CA MET A 382 -15.00 -9.09 1.94
C MET A 382 -14.43 -9.89 3.11
N PRO A 383 -15.29 -10.34 4.05
CA PRO A 383 -14.87 -11.27 5.08
C PRO A 383 -14.58 -12.67 4.49
N ASN A 384 -13.80 -13.48 5.21
CA ASN A 384 -13.29 -14.76 4.71
C ASN A 384 -14.37 -15.77 4.32
N ASP A 385 -15.50 -15.79 5.01
CA ASP A 385 -16.64 -16.66 4.68
C ASP A 385 -17.22 -16.35 3.29
N GLN A 386 -17.28 -15.07 2.92
CA GLN A 386 -17.70 -14.65 1.58
C GLN A 386 -16.63 -14.95 0.52
N LEU A 387 -15.33 -14.97 0.89
CA LEU A 387 -14.28 -15.43 -0.03
C LEU A 387 -14.44 -16.91 -0.36
N ASP A 388 -14.73 -17.74 0.64
CA ASP A 388 -14.95 -19.17 0.47
C ASP A 388 -16.18 -19.42 -0.43
N GLU A 389 -17.29 -18.72 -0.18
CA GLU A 389 -18.49 -18.81 -1.01
C GLU A 389 -18.25 -18.36 -2.46
N ALA A 390 -17.57 -17.21 -2.65
CA ALA A 390 -17.19 -16.76 -3.99
C ALA A 390 -16.36 -17.82 -4.72
N ARG A 391 -15.42 -18.44 -4.01
CA ARG A 391 -14.56 -19.48 -4.55
C ARG A 391 -15.36 -20.70 -4.99
N GLU A 392 -16.27 -21.18 -4.15
CA GLU A 392 -17.16 -22.29 -4.47
C GLU A 392 -17.98 -22.01 -5.73
N ILE A 393 -18.54 -20.81 -5.87
CA ILE A 393 -19.29 -20.40 -7.06
C ILE A 393 -18.40 -20.44 -8.32
N LEU A 394 -17.18 -19.91 -8.23
CA LEU A 394 -16.22 -19.94 -9.34
C LEU A 394 -15.82 -21.39 -9.70
N GLN A 395 -15.70 -22.30 -8.72
CA GLN A 395 -15.42 -23.71 -8.99
C GLN A 395 -16.57 -24.41 -9.75
N LYS A 396 -17.84 -24.08 -9.44
CA LYS A 396 -19.02 -24.65 -10.13
C LYS A 396 -19.00 -24.40 -11.64
N VAL A 397 -18.35 -23.33 -12.11
CA VAL A 397 -18.25 -23.01 -13.54
C VAL A 397 -16.95 -23.48 -14.21
N GLY A 398 -16.11 -24.20 -13.46
CA GLY A 398 -14.83 -24.74 -13.92
C GLY A 398 -13.67 -23.76 -13.84
N TYR A 399 -13.71 -22.76 -12.95
CA TYR A 399 -12.52 -21.94 -12.69
C TYR A 399 -11.49 -22.78 -11.92
N GLU A 400 -10.28 -22.90 -12.48
CA GLU A 400 -9.18 -23.63 -11.86
C GLU A 400 -8.27 -22.68 -11.07
N PHE A 401 -8.09 -22.96 -9.79
CA PHE A 401 -7.24 -22.17 -8.90
C PHE A 401 -5.84 -22.78 -8.79
N LYS A 402 -4.82 -21.92 -8.74
CA LYS A 402 -3.41 -22.30 -8.59
C LYS A 402 -2.90 -21.94 -7.19
N ASP A 403 -3.51 -22.53 -6.18
CA ASP A 403 -3.22 -22.18 -4.79
C ASP A 403 -1.76 -22.43 -4.42
N TYR A 404 -1.13 -21.44 -3.80
CA TYR A 404 0.11 -21.64 -3.05
C TYR A 404 -0.23 -21.54 -1.58
N LYS A 405 0.10 -22.56 -0.81
CA LYS A 405 -0.30 -22.62 0.59
C LYS A 405 0.93 -22.63 1.49
N PHE A 406 0.95 -21.72 2.44
CA PHE A 406 1.90 -21.70 3.54
C PHE A 406 1.17 -22.04 4.82
N THR A 407 1.64 -23.07 5.52
CA THR A 407 1.12 -23.43 6.84
C THR A 407 2.12 -22.98 7.88
N TYR A 408 1.66 -22.23 8.87
CA TYR A 408 2.46 -21.77 10.00
C TYR A 408 1.95 -22.44 11.26
N LYS A 409 2.87 -22.83 12.15
CA LYS A 409 2.55 -23.42 13.45
C LYS A 409 3.02 -22.50 14.57
N TRP A 410 2.19 -22.33 15.58
CA TRP A 410 2.57 -21.64 16.81
C TRP A 410 3.61 -22.47 17.58
N ASN A 411 4.78 -21.89 17.87
CA ASN A 411 5.83 -22.55 18.64
C ASN A 411 5.88 -22.14 20.13
N GLY A 412 4.88 -21.38 20.59
CA GLY A 412 4.87 -20.78 21.93
C GLY A 412 5.32 -19.32 21.96
N GLU A 413 6.01 -18.82 20.93
CA GLU A 413 6.48 -17.43 20.82
C GLU A 413 5.99 -16.72 19.56
N GLU A 414 6.03 -17.39 18.42
CA GLU A 414 5.70 -16.87 17.11
C GLU A 414 5.12 -17.96 16.20
N PHE A 415 4.58 -17.55 15.05
CA PHE A 415 4.14 -18.46 14.01
C PHE A 415 5.31 -18.76 13.06
N ILE A 416 5.78 -20.00 13.05
CA ILE A 416 6.87 -20.46 12.19
C ILE A 416 6.33 -21.28 11.03
N ILE A 417 6.94 -21.18 9.85
CA ILE A 417 6.55 -21.99 8.69
C ILE A 417 6.74 -23.48 9.04
N LYS A 418 5.65 -24.24 8.93
CA LYS A 418 5.58 -25.70 9.09
C LYS A 418 5.64 -26.40 7.73
N ASP A 419 4.90 -25.89 6.75
CA ASP A 419 4.76 -26.52 5.43
C ASP A 419 4.56 -25.49 4.31
N LYS A 420 4.92 -25.87 3.09
CA LYS A 420 4.73 -25.09 1.86
C LYS A 420 4.26 -26.02 0.74
N ILE A 421 3.09 -25.73 0.20
CA ILE A 421 2.54 -26.43 -0.97
C ILE A 421 2.57 -25.46 -2.14
N PHE A 422 3.30 -25.83 -3.18
CA PHE A 422 3.33 -25.13 -4.45
C PHE A 422 2.48 -25.91 -5.45
N PRO A 423 1.71 -25.24 -6.33
CA PRO A 423 1.07 -25.91 -7.43
C PRO A 423 2.16 -26.58 -8.27
N GLN A 424 1.91 -27.82 -8.70
CA GLN A 424 2.78 -28.46 -9.67
C GLN A 424 2.64 -27.67 -10.96
N PHE A 425 3.56 -26.74 -11.18
CA PHE A 425 3.81 -26.26 -12.51
C PHE A 425 4.33 -27.46 -13.29
N ASN A 426 3.51 -27.99 -14.20
CA ASN A 426 4.05 -28.62 -15.39
C ASN A 426 4.87 -27.51 -16.07
N LEU A 427 6.14 -27.39 -15.67
CA LEU A 427 7.12 -26.65 -16.43
C LEU A 427 7.02 -27.28 -17.82
N ILE A 428 6.36 -26.57 -18.73
CA ILE A 428 6.30 -26.97 -20.13
C ILE A 428 7.76 -27.20 -20.50
N ASP A 429 8.08 -28.46 -20.79
CA ASP A 429 9.41 -28.97 -21.05
C ASP A 429 10.08 -28.02 -22.05
N SER A 430 10.89 -27.08 -21.53
CA SER A 430 11.37 -25.94 -22.31
C SER A 430 12.55 -26.42 -23.14
N LYS A 431 12.25 -27.22 -24.16
CA LYS A 431 13.10 -27.40 -25.32
C LYS A 431 12.93 -26.17 -26.21
N PHE A 432 13.53 -25.06 -25.80
CA PHE A 432 13.80 -23.90 -26.64
C PHE A 432 15.28 -23.56 -26.57
#